data_AF-A0A7K3PK69-F1
#
_entry.id   AF-A0A7K3PK69-F1
#
_cell.length_a   1.000
_cell.length_b   1.000
_cell.length_c   1.000
_cell.angle_alpha   90.00
_cell.angle_beta   90.00
_cell.angle_gamma   90.00
#
_symmetry.space_group_name_H-M   'P 1'
#
loop_
_entity.id
_entity.type
_entity.pdbx_description
1 polymer ?
#
loop_
_entity_poly.entity_id
_entity_poly.type
_entity_poly.pdbx_seq_one_letter_code
_entity_poly.pdbx_strand_id
1 'polypeptide(L)'
;MNSSYAIPAVALVVVATVLVGAFGLRISRTTSDFYVASRTVGPRLNAAAISGEYLSAASFLGIAGLVLVQGPDMLWYPVGYTAGYLVLLLFVAAPLRRSGAYTLPDFAEARLASQGVRRLAGAFVVGVGWLYLLPQLQGAGLTLTVLSGAPDWLGGVIVAVVVTAIVAAGGMRSITFVQAFQFWLKLTALLVPALFLVLAWQGDGAPGRPFEEPATFREQRSVRVDDTLNLKLEEPLTVTVDGTVDGRARDGVRVALPAGTHRIEAGTRLT
;
A
#
# COMPACT_ATOMS: atom_id res chain seq x y z
N MET A 1 3.36 -1.66 -20.98
CA MET A 1 2.90 -2.93 -20.35
C MET A 1 2.09 -3.71 -21.38
N ASN A 2 2.24 -5.04 -21.44
CA ASN A 2 1.52 -5.84 -22.43
C ASN A 2 0.08 -6.06 -21.94
N SER A 3 -0.86 -5.21 -22.37
CA SER A 3 -2.26 -5.18 -21.89
C SER A 3 -2.99 -6.52 -22.04
N SER A 4 -2.51 -7.37 -22.94
CA SER A 4 -2.96 -8.74 -23.18
C SER A 4 -2.87 -9.66 -21.96
N TYR A 5 -1.92 -9.44 -21.05
CA TYR A 5 -1.81 -10.23 -19.80
C TYR A 5 -2.39 -9.52 -18.58
N ALA A 6 -2.33 -8.18 -18.57
CA ALA A 6 -2.80 -7.35 -17.46
C ALA A 6 -4.31 -7.49 -17.21
N ILE A 7 -5.12 -7.37 -18.27
CA ILE A 7 -6.58 -7.39 -18.15
C ILE A 7 -7.08 -8.78 -17.70
N PRO A 8 -6.63 -9.91 -18.29
CA PRO A 8 -6.99 -11.23 -17.80
C PRO A 8 -6.56 -11.49 -16.36
N ALA A 9 -5.39 -11.00 -15.94
CA ALA A 9 -4.93 -11.16 -14.55
C ALA A 9 -5.84 -10.42 -13.57
N VAL A 10 -6.21 -9.17 -13.87
CA VAL A 10 -7.17 -8.40 -13.03
C VAL A 10 -8.53 -9.11 -13.00
N ALA A 11 -9.04 -9.54 -14.15
CA ALA A 11 -10.32 -10.24 -14.23
C ALA A 11 -10.29 -11.53 -13.40
N LEU A 12 -9.20 -12.30 -13.49
CA LEU A 12 -9.00 -13.52 -12.70
C LEU A 12 -9.02 -13.23 -11.20
N VAL A 13 -8.33 -12.18 -10.74
CA VAL A 13 -8.31 -11.80 -9.32
C VAL A 13 -9.69 -11.37 -8.84
N VAL A 14 -10.42 -10.58 -9.63
CA VAL A 14 -11.78 -10.14 -9.30
C VAL A 14 -12.72 -11.35 -9.23
N VAL A 15 -12.70 -12.22 -10.24
CA VAL A 15 -13.54 -13.43 -10.27
C VAL A 15 -13.19 -14.37 -9.12
N ALA A 16 -11.90 -14.62 -8.85
CA ALA A 16 -11.49 -15.45 -7.72
C ALA A 16 -11.94 -14.85 -6.38
N THR A 17 -11.83 -13.53 -6.21
CA THR A 17 -12.32 -12.82 -5.01
C THR A 17 -13.82 -12.98 -4.85
N VAL A 18 -14.59 -12.78 -5.92
CA VAL A 18 -16.05 -12.96 -5.93
C VAL A 18 -16.41 -14.41 -5.60
N LEU A 19 -15.74 -15.39 -6.20
CA LEU A 19 -16.00 -16.81 -5.95
C LEU A 19 -15.67 -17.23 -4.52
N VAL A 20 -14.55 -16.76 -3.95
CA VAL A 20 -14.20 -17.01 -2.54
C VAL A 20 -15.22 -16.34 -1.61
N GLY A 21 -15.60 -15.10 -1.92
CA GLY A 21 -16.66 -14.40 -1.19
C GLY A 21 -17.98 -15.16 -1.25
N ALA A 22 -18.36 -15.64 -2.44
CA ALA A 22 -19.54 -16.44 -2.70
C ALA A 22 -19.52 -17.79 -1.96
N PHE A 23 -18.37 -18.46 -1.92
CA PHE A 23 -18.20 -19.72 -1.19
C PHE A 23 -18.24 -19.52 0.33
N GLY A 24 -17.84 -18.32 0.79
CA GLY A 24 -18.00 -17.86 2.17
C GLY A 24 -19.44 -17.42 2.52
N LEU A 25 -20.34 -17.29 1.53
CA LEU A 25 -21.76 -16.99 1.75
C LEU A 25 -22.47 -18.18 2.36
N ARG A 26 -22.47 -18.27 3.69
CA ARG A 26 -23.74 -18.57 4.36
C ARG A 26 -24.47 -17.23 4.44
N ILE A 27 -25.58 -17.08 3.71
CA ILE A 27 -26.46 -15.91 3.82
C ILE A 27 -26.64 -15.62 5.31
N SER A 28 -26.23 -14.42 5.72
CA SER A 28 -26.33 -14.04 7.13
C SER A 28 -27.81 -13.95 7.51
N ARG A 29 -28.23 -14.75 8.47
CA ARG A 29 -29.64 -14.81 8.90
C ARG A 29 -29.91 -14.02 10.17
N THR A 30 -28.85 -13.67 10.92
CA THR A 30 -28.94 -13.00 12.20
C THR A 30 -27.97 -11.82 12.28
N THR A 31 -28.23 -10.87 13.18
CA THR A 31 -27.33 -9.75 13.48
C THR A 31 -25.94 -10.24 13.90
N SER A 32 -25.88 -11.31 14.71
CA SER A 32 -24.63 -11.92 15.15
C SER A 32 -23.84 -12.55 13.99
N ASP A 33 -24.53 -13.21 13.05
CA ASP A 33 -23.89 -13.72 11.83
C ASP A 33 -23.33 -12.58 10.99
N PHE A 34 -24.08 -11.48 10.88
CA PHE A 34 -23.71 -10.36 10.01
C PHE A 34 -22.51 -9.59 10.55
N TYR A 35 -22.54 -9.18 11.83
CA TYR A 35 -21.50 -8.32 12.40
C TYR A 35 -20.28 -9.09 12.90
N VAL A 36 -20.44 -10.32 13.41
CA VAL A 36 -19.35 -11.04 14.09
C VAL A 36 -19.21 -12.51 13.66
N ALA A 37 -19.87 -12.92 12.57
CA ALA A 37 -19.83 -14.30 12.06
C ALA A 37 -20.15 -15.35 13.13
N SER A 38 -21.04 -15.02 14.06
CA SER A 38 -21.38 -15.82 15.24
C SER A 38 -20.16 -16.25 16.08
N ARG A 39 -19.07 -15.48 16.00
CA ARG A 39 -17.80 -15.74 16.71
C ARG A 39 -17.19 -17.11 16.40
N THR A 40 -17.50 -17.66 15.23
CA THR A 40 -17.06 -19.01 14.80
C THR A 40 -15.76 -19.01 14.00
N VAL A 41 -15.25 -17.83 13.63
CA VAL A 41 -14.00 -17.69 12.87
C VAL A 41 -12.81 -18.08 13.73
N GLY A 42 -12.02 -19.05 13.26
CA GLY A 42 -10.82 -19.51 13.95
C GLY A 42 -9.70 -18.45 13.98
N PRO A 43 -8.80 -18.47 14.98
CA PRO A 43 -7.75 -17.46 15.15
C PRO A 43 -6.83 -17.30 13.93
N ARG A 44 -6.45 -18.41 13.27
CA ARG A 44 -5.56 -18.37 12.10
C ARG A 44 -6.20 -17.65 10.91
N LEU A 45 -7.47 -17.93 10.65
CA LEU A 45 -8.22 -17.29 9.56
C LEU A 45 -8.42 -15.80 9.86
N ASN A 46 -8.73 -15.45 11.11
CA ASN A 46 -8.88 -14.06 11.52
C ASN A 46 -7.55 -13.29 11.43
N ALA A 47 -6.44 -13.92 11.81
CA ALA A 47 -5.11 -13.34 11.67
C ALA A 47 -4.77 -13.06 10.20
N ALA A 48 -4.99 -14.04 9.31
CA ALA A 48 -4.79 -13.84 7.87
C ALA A 48 -5.67 -12.72 7.31
N ALA A 49 -6.94 -12.66 7.71
CA ALA A 49 -7.85 -11.59 7.28
C ALA A 49 -7.38 -10.20 7.73
N ILE A 50 -6.98 -10.08 9.00
CA ILE A 50 -6.41 -8.86 9.56
C ILE A 50 -5.13 -8.45 8.82
N SER A 51 -4.23 -9.39 8.55
CA SER A 51 -3.01 -9.12 7.78
C SER A 51 -3.31 -8.73 6.33
N GLY A 52 -4.37 -9.28 5.74
CA GLY A 52 -4.84 -8.91 4.40
C GLY A 52 -5.34 -7.48 4.30
N GLU A 53 -6.03 -7.01 5.35
CA GLU A 53 -6.44 -5.60 5.49
C GLU A 53 -5.23 -4.68 5.68
N TYR A 54 -4.23 -5.13 6.43
CA TYR A 54 -2.99 -4.37 6.62
C TYR A 54 -2.25 -4.11 5.30
N LEU A 55 -2.31 -5.06 4.35
CA LEU A 55 -1.80 -4.92 2.97
C LEU A 55 -2.79 -4.13 2.08
N SER A 56 -3.04 -2.88 2.46
CA SER A 56 -3.93 -1.96 1.76
C SER A 56 -3.21 -1.16 0.66
N ALA A 57 -3.98 -0.42 -0.16
CA ALA A 57 -3.44 0.51 -1.13
C ALA A 57 -2.55 1.59 -0.48
N ALA A 58 -2.91 2.08 0.71
CA ALA A 58 -2.11 3.05 1.45
C ALA A 58 -0.77 2.42 1.89
N SER A 59 -0.78 1.18 2.36
CA SER A 59 0.43 0.49 2.80
C SER A 59 1.37 0.16 1.63
N PHE A 60 0.82 -0.24 0.49
CA PHE A 60 1.62 -0.60 -0.69
C PHE A 60 2.04 0.63 -1.50
N LEU A 61 1.09 1.36 -2.09
CA LEU A 61 1.37 2.53 -2.93
C LEU A 61 1.85 3.72 -2.10
N GLY A 62 1.30 3.94 -0.90
CA GLY A 62 1.67 5.07 -0.07
C GLY A 62 3.12 4.96 0.43
N ILE A 63 3.52 3.82 0.98
CA ILE A 63 4.92 3.63 1.42
C ILE A 63 5.88 3.62 0.22
N ALA A 64 5.52 2.96 -0.89
CA ALA A 64 6.35 3.01 -2.10
C ALA A 64 6.53 4.45 -2.60
N GLY A 65 5.47 5.27 -2.60
CA GLY A 65 5.52 6.68 -2.98
C GLY A 65 6.33 7.53 -2.01
N LEU A 66 6.19 7.31 -0.69
CA LEU A 66 7.02 7.98 0.32
C LEU A 66 8.49 7.63 0.16
N VAL A 67 8.82 6.36 -0.05
CA VAL A 67 10.20 5.92 -0.29
C VAL A 67 10.76 6.53 -1.58
N LEU A 68 9.96 6.61 -2.63
CA LEU A 68 10.37 7.23 -3.90
C LEU A 68 10.71 8.73 -3.74
N VAL A 69 9.95 9.46 -2.92
CA VAL A 69 10.09 10.93 -2.79
C VAL A 69 11.03 11.33 -1.66
N GLN A 70 11.03 10.60 -0.55
CA GLN A 70 11.71 10.96 0.71
C GLN A 70 12.80 9.94 1.10
N GLY A 71 13.01 8.89 0.31
CA GLY A 71 14.08 7.92 0.51
C GLY A 71 13.74 6.78 1.47
N PRO A 72 14.72 5.88 1.72
CA PRO A 72 14.51 4.62 2.44
C PRO A 72 14.15 4.80 3.92
N ASP A 73 14.44 5.95 4.53
CA ASP A 73 14.09 6.24 5.93
C ASP A 73 12.58 6.15 6.20
N MET A 74 11.77 6.33 5.14
CA MET A 74 10.31 6.16 5.21
C MET A 74 9.87 4.72 5.52
N LEU A 75 10.78 3.73 5.43
CA LEU A 75 10.50 2.35 5.85
C LEU A 75 10.25 2.20 7.35
N TRP A 76 10.54 3.23 8.16
CA TRP A 76 10.14 3.25 9.57
C TRP A 76 8.62 3.35 9.79
N TYR A 77 7.88 3.93 8.84
CA TYR A 77 6.41 4.04 8.95
C TYR A 77 5.72 2.68 9.08
N PRO A 78 5.96 1.68 8.20
CA PRO A 78 5.44 0.31 8.37
C PRO A 78 5.77 -0.32 9.72
N VAL A 79 6.97 -0.08 10.26
CA VAL A 79 7.38 -0.61 11.56
C VAL A 79 6.53 0.01 12.68
N GLY A 80 6.41 1.34 12.68
CA GLY A 80 5.57 2.07 13.65
C GLY A 80 4.11 1.65 13.59
N TYR A 81 3.55 1.50 12.38
CA TYR A 81 2.18 1.03 12.18
C TYR A 81 1.97 -0.39 12.74
N THR A 82 2.93 -1.30 12.50
CA THR A 82 2.90 -2.66 13.04
C THR A 82 2.96 -2.67 14.56
N ALA A 83 3.84 -1.85 15.15
CA ALA A 83 3.94 -1.70 16.60
C ALA A 83 2.63 -1.16 17.20
N GLY A 84 2.02 -0.16 16.58
CA GLY A 84 0.70 0.35 16.97
C GLY A 84 -0.40 -0.71 16.89
N TYR A 85 -0.34 -1.58 15.88
CA TYR A 85 -1.26 -2.71 15.75
C TYR A 85 -1.12 -3.72 16.91
N LEU A 86 0.11 -4.01 17.35
CA LEU A 86 0.35 -4.86 18.52
C LEU A 86 -0.21 -4.25 19.79
N VAL A 87 -0.01 -2.94 20.01
CA VAL A 87 -0.59 -2.20 21.14
C VAL A 87 -2.13 -2.31 21.10
N LEU A 88 -2.75 -2.08 19.95
CA LEU A 88 -4.19 -2.20 19.78
C LEU A 88 -4.70 -3.62 20.09
N LEU A 89 -4.00 -4.66 19.61
CA LEU A 89 -4.37 -6.05 19.88
C LEU A 89 -4.27 -6.40 21.37
N LEU A 90 -3.20 -5.98 22.04
CA LEU A 90 -2.94 -6.32 23.44
C LEU A 90 -3.88 -5.58 24.40
N PHE A 91 -4.11 -4.29 24.18
CA PHE A 91 -4.81 -3.44 25.13
C PHE A 91 -6.28 -3.18 24.77
N VAL A 92 -6.64 -3.17 23.49
CA VAL A 92 -7.99 -2.75 23.05
C VAL A 92 -8.84 -3.94 22.63
N ALA A 93 -8.29 -4.89 21.87
CA ALA A 93 -9.07 -5.99 21.32
C ALA A 93 -9.67 -6.90 22.40
N ALA A 94 -8.94 -7.19 23.48
CA ALA A 94 -9.40 -8.08 24.54
C ALA A 94 -10.59 -7.51 25.35
N PRO A 95 -10.57 -6.25 25.85
CA PRO A 95 -11.74 -5.62 26.45
C PRO A 95 -12.96 -5.58 25.53
N LEU A 96 -12.78 -5.21 24.26
CA LEU A 96 -13.86 -5.17 23.27
C LEU A 96 -14.49 -6.55 23.10
N ARG A 97 -13.67 -7.61 22.94
CA ARG A 97 -14.16 -8.98 22.76
C ARG A 97 -14.99 -9.46 23.96
N ARG A 98 -14.56 -9.13 25.19
CA ARG A 98 -15.24 -9.50 26.44
C ARG A 98 -16.56 -8.75 26.66
N SER A 99 -16.71 -7.55 26.10
CA SER A 99 -17.91 -6.72 26.28
C SER A 99 -19.17 -7.27 25.63
N GLY A 100 -19.03 -8.16 24.63
CA GLY A 100 -20.17 -8.67 23.88
C GLY A 100 -20.72 -7.71 22.82
N ALA A 101 -20.31 -6.43 22.82
CA ALA A 101 -20.76 -5.43 21.86
C ALA A 101 -20.46 -5.81 20.40
N TYR A 102 -21.35 -5.41 19.49
CA TYR A 102 -21.17 -5.64 18.04
C TYR A 102 -20.31 -4.56 17.39
N THR A 103 -20.39 -3.32 17.87
CA THR A 103 -19.67 -2.18 17.30
C THR A 103 -18.94 -1.36 18.37
N LEU A 104 -17.94 -0.56 17.96
CA LEU A 104 -17.24 0.38 18.85
C LEU A 104 -18.19 1.39 19.52
N PRO A 105 -19.17 1.98 18.81
CA PRO A 105 -20.18 2.83 19.43
C PRO A 105 -21.01 2.13 20.50
N ASP A 106 -21.41 0.87 20.28
CA ASP A 106 -22.18 0.10 21.28
C ASP A 106 -21.34 -0.16 22.54
N PHE A 107 -20.05 -0.45 22.36
CA PHE A 107 -19.12 -0.58 23.49
C PHE A 107 -19.01 0.73 24.29
N ALA A 108 -18.88 1.86 23.59
CA ALA A 108 -18.81 3.17 24.23
C ALA A 108 -20.10 3.51 25.00
N GLU A 109 -21.26 3.18 24.43
CA GLU A 109 -22.56 3.32 25.11
C GLU A 109 -22.59 2.46 26.38
N ALA A 110 -22.28 1.17 26.26
CA ALA A 110 -22.33 0.23 27.37
C ALA A 110 -21.37 0.61 28.51
N ARG A 111 -20.21 1.19 28.17
CA ARG A 111 -19.20 1.58 29.16
C ARG A 111 -19.52 2.88 29.90
N LEU A 112 -20.15 3.84 29.22
CA LEU A 112 -20.38 5.20 29.70
C LEU A 112 -21.86 5.55 29.91
N ALA A 113 -22.76 4.60 29.67
CA ALA A 113 -24.22 4.74 29.81
C ALA A 113 -24.78 5.99 29.09
N SER A 114 -24.26 6.33 27.90
CA SER A 114 -24.61 7.56 27.19
C SER A 114 -24.88 7.35 25.70
N GLN A 115 -26.12 7.61 25.30
CA GLN A 115 -26.54 7.66 23.89
C GLN A 115 -25.83 8.77 23.10
N GLY A 116 -25.51 9.89 23.76
CA GLY A 116 -24.75 10.98 23.13
C GLY A 116 -23.35 10.53 22.71
N VAL A 117 -22.66 9.80 23.61
CA VAL A 117 -21.34 9.24 23.32
C VAL A 117 -21.41 8.21 22.19
N ARG A 118 -22.43 7.35 22.16
CA ARG A 118 -22.63 6.40 21.05
C ARG A 118 -22.75 7.11 19.70
N ARG A 119 -23.57 8.15 19.61
CA ARG A 119 -23.76 8.91 18.36
C ARG A 119 -22.45 9.57 17.92
N LEU A 120 -21.73 10.17 18.85
CA LEU A 120 -20.43 10.80 18.58
C LEU A 120 -19.40 9.77 18.11
N ALA A 121 -19.28 8.64 18.82
CA ALA A 121 -18.40 7.54 18.42
C ALA A 121 -18.77 6.98 17.06
N GLY A 122 -20.07 6.84 16.76
CA GLY A 122 -20.56 6.42 15.45
C GLY A 122 -20.18 7.39 14.34
N ALA A 123 -20.32 8.69 14.57
CA ALA A 123 -19.89 9.73 13.64
C ALA A 123 -18.38 9.67 13.37
N PHE A 124 -17.56 9.47 14.41
CA PHE A 124 -16.12 9.27 14.23
C PHE A 124 -15.79 8.01 13.43
N VAL A 125 -16.42 6.88 13.74
CA VAL A 125 -16.19 5.62 13.01
C VAL A 125 -16.52 5.78 11.52
N VAL A 126 -17.66 6.41 11.20
CA VAL A 126 -18.06 6.69 9.81
C VAL A 126 -17.10 7.68 9.14
N GLY A 127 -16.72 8.76 9.84
CA GLY A 127 -15.80 9.76 9.31
C GLY A 127 -14.42 9.20 9.00
N VAL A 128 -13.82 8.44 9.93
CA VAL A 128 -12.54 7.75 9.69
C VAL A 128 -12.68 6.72 8.58
N GLY A 129 -13.79 5.97 8.53
CA GLY A 129 -14.06 5.03 7.45
C GLY A 129 -14.08 5.69 6.07
N TRP A 130 -14.73 6.85 5.93
CA TRP A 130 -14.73 7.62 4.69
C TRP A 130 -13.35 8.10 4.29
N LEU A 131 -12.60 8.68 5.24
CA LEU A 131 -11.22 9.12 4.99
C LEU A 131 -10.33 7.96 4.55
N TYR A 132 -10.57 6.76 5.08
CA TYR A 132 -9.85 5.56 4.68
C TYR A 132 -10.24 5.12 3.26
N LEU A 133 -11.53 5.08 2.92
CA LEU A 133 -12.01 4.61 1.60
C LEU A 133 -11.46 5.42 0.41
N LEU A 134 -11.28 6.73 0.56
CA LEU A 134 -10.84 7.62 -0.53
C LEU A 134 -9.56 7.13 -1.23
N PRO A 135 -8.41 6.95 -0.54
CA PRO A 135 -7.19 6.46 -1.18
C PRO A 135 -7.31 5.02 -1.72
N GLN A 136 -8.19 4.17 -1.16
CA GLN A 136 -8.38 2.82 -1.73
C GLN A 136 -9.12 2.86 -3.08
N LEU A 137 -10.17 3.66 -3.18
CA LEU A 137 -10.91 3.83 -4.44
C LEU A 137 -10.03 4.52 -5.50
N GLN A 138 -9.25 5.53 -5.10
CA GLN A 138 -8.25 6.16 -5.95
C GLN A 138 -7.19 5.15 -6.44
N GLY A 139 -6.67 4.31 -5.53
CA GLY A 139 -5.70 3.27 -5.85
C GLY A 139 -6.25 2.25 -6.85
N ALA A 140 -7.51 1.85 -6.71
CA ALA A 140 -8.19 0.97 -7.65
C ALA A 140 -8.33 1.61 -9.05
N GLY A 141 -8.72 2.89 -9.10
CA GLY A 141 -8.81 3.69 -10.32
C GLY A 141 -7.49 3.81 -11.07
N LEU A 142 -6.44 4.21 -10.36
CA LEU A 142 -5.08 4.31 -10.89
C LEU A 142 -4.58 2.96 -11.43
N THR A 143 -4.80 1.88 -10.69
CA THR A 143 -4.38 0.53 -11.10
C THR A 143 -5.04 0.14 -12.43
N LEU A 144 -6.35 0.33 -12.56
CA LEU A 144 -7.06 -0.03 -13.80
C LEU A 144 -6.62 0.85 -14.98
N THR A 145 -6.43 2.15 -14.73
CA THR A 145 -5.97 3.11 -15.74
C THR A 145 -4.59 2.71 -16.28
N VAL A 146 -3.64 2.39 -15.40
CA VAL A 146 -2.28 1.99 -15.79
C VAL A 146 -2.27 0.67 -16.57
N LEU A 147 -3.17 -0.26 -16.24
CA LEU A 147 -3.21 -1.59 -16.86
C LEU A 147 -3.94 -1.62 -18.22
N SER A 148 -4.99 -0.81 -18.37
CA SER A 148 -5.93 -0.91 -19.49
C SER A 148 -6.15 0.39 -20.27
N GLY A 149 -5.70 1.54 -19.76
CA GLY A 149 -6.01 2.85 -20.32
C GLY A 149 -7.46 3.31 -20.08
N ALA A 150 -8.22 2.59 -19.25
CA ALA A 150 -9.59 2.96 -18.90
C ALA A 150 -9.66 4.27 -18.10
N PRO A 151 -10.85 4.92 -18.00
CA PRO A 151 -11.05 6.09 -17.17
C PRO A 151 -10.71 5.82 -15.70
N ASP A 152 -10.14 6.83 -15.04
CA ASP A 152 -9.67 6.80 -13.65
C ASP A 152 -10.77 6.43 -12.63
N TRP A 153 -11.99 6.90 -12.83
CA TRP A 153 -13.12 6.61 -11.95
C TRP A 153 -13.62 5.16 -12.04
N LEU A 154 -13.37 4.46 -13.16
CA LEU A 154 -13.99 3.17 -13.44
C LEU A 154 -13.54 2.09 -12.44
N GLY A 155 -12.24 2.05 -12.12
CA GLY A 155 -11.69 1.08 -11.17
C GLY A 155 -12.28 1.23 -9.77
N GLY A 156 -12.44 2.47 -9.30
CA GLY A 156 -13.09 2.77 -8.02
C GLY A 156 -14.55 2.32 -7.99
N VAL A 157 -15.32 2.58 -9.05
CA VAL A 157 -16.72 2.15 -9.14
C VAL A 157 -16.86 0.63 -9.14
N ILE A 158 -16.02 -0.08 -9.91
CA ILE A 158 -16.04 -1.56 -9.93
C ILE A 158 -15.78 -2.12 -8.54
N VAL A 159 -14.74 -1.63 -7.85
CA VAL A 159 -14.42 -2.07 -6.49
C VAL A 159 -15.57 -1.77 -5.53
N ALA A 160 -16.13 -0.56 -5.57
CA ALA A 160 -17.25 -0.18 -4.72
C ALA A 160 -18.46 -1.11 -4.91
N VAL A 161 -18.89 -1.34 -6.15
CA VAL A 161 -20.04 -2.19 -6.46
C VAL A 161 -19.80 -3.63 -6.02
N VAL A 162 -18.66 -4.21 -6.39
CA VAL A 162 -18.33 -5.62 -6.09
C VAL A 162 -18.22 -5.84 -4.58
N VAL A 163 -17.47 -4.99 -3.88
CA VAL A 163 -17.27 -5.12 -2.43
C VAL A 163 -18.59 -4.90 -1.69
N THR A 164 -19.37 -3.87 -2.03
CA THR A 164 -20.67 -3.64 -1.40
C THR A 164 -21.62 -4.81 -1.59
N ALA A 165 -21.69 -5.39 -2.79
CA ALA A 165 -22.53 -6.56 -3.07
C ALA A 165 -22.14 -7.78 -2.22
N ILE A 166 -20.84 -8.09 -2.14
CA ILE A 166 -20.33 -9.23 -1.35
C ILE A 166 -20.57 -9.02 0.14
N VAL A 167 -20.30 -7.81 0.65
CA VAL A 167 -20.47 -7.47 2.06
C VAL A 167 -21.94 -7.49 2.47
N ALA A 168 -22.82 -6.89 1.66
CA ALA A 168 -24.26 -6.87 1.94
C ALA A 168 -24.86 -8.28 1.99
N ALA A 169 -24.42 -9.19 1.12
CA ALA A 169 -24.90 -10.56 1.09
C ALA A 169 -24.30 -11.46 2.18
N GLY A 170 -23.02 -11.27 2.53
CA GLY A 170 -22.24 -12.23 3.30
C GLY A 170 -21.84 -11.83 4.72
N GLY A 171 -21.89 -10.54 5.05
CA GLY A 171 -21.45 -10.01 6.34
C GLY A 171 -19.98 -10.35 6.68
N MET A 172 -19.67 -10.33 7.98
CA MET A 172 -18.33 -10.52 8.52
C MET A 172 -17.67 -11.83 8.08
N ARG A 173 -18.43 -12.91 7.95
CA ARG A 173 -17.87 -14.22 7.55
C ARG A 173 -17.26 -14.14 6.15
N SER A 174 -18.03 -13.63 5.19
CA SER A 174 -17.58 -13.47 3.81
C SER A 174 -16.35 -12.55 3.74
N ILE A 175 -16.39 -11.42 4.46
CA ILE A 175 -15.26 -10.48 4.55
C ILE A 175 -13.99 -11.19 5.04
N THR A 176 -14.08 -11.93 6.15
CA THR A 176 -12.91 -12.64 6.70
C THR A 176 -12.32 -13.62 5.68
N PHE A 177 -13.15 -14.41 4.99
CA PHE A 177 -12.65 -15.38 4.00
C PHE A 177 -12.00 -14.68 2.80
N VAL A 178 -12.64 -13.63 2.27
CA VAL A 178 -12.08 -12.83 1.18
C VAL A 178 -10.75 -12.22 1.58
N GLN A 179 -10.66 -11.60 2.75
CA GLN A 179 -9.43 -10.96 3.20
C GLN A 179 -8.31 -11.96 3.47
N ALA A 180 -8.62 -13.13 4.02
CA ALA A 180 -7.63 -14.18 4.23
C ALA A 180 -7.09 -14.74 2.90
N PHE A 181 -7.95 -14.91 1.89
CA PHE A 181 -7.51 -15.28 0.54
C PHE A 181 -6.63 -14.19 -0.09
N GLN A 182 -7.09 -12.93 -0.05
CA GLN A 182 -6.34 -11.80 -0.60
C GLN A 182 -5.01 -11.60 0.11
N PHE A 183 -4.92 -11.87 1.40
CA PHE A 183 -3.66 -11.86 2.14
C PHE A 183 -2.62 -12.78 1.49
N TRP A 184 -2.95 -14.06 1.30
CA TRP A 184 -2.02 -15.01 0.70
C TRP A 184 -1.69 -14.67 -0.74
N LEU A 185 -2.69 -14.25 -1.52
CA LEU A 185 -2.49 -13.78 -2.90
C LEU A 185 -1.50 -12.60 -2.96
N LYS A 186 -1.73 -11.55 -2.17
CA LYS A 186 -0.86 -10.36 -2.09
C LYS A 186 0.51 -10.74 -1.58
N LEU A 187 0.59 -11.53 -0.49
CA LEU A 187 1.85 -11.96 0.10
C LEU A 187 2.72 -12.70 -0.93
N THR A 188 2.15 -13.68 -1.65
CA THR A 188 2.89 -14.40 -2.70
C THR A 188 3.28 -13.47 -3.85
N ALA A 189 2.38 -12.57 -4.27
CA ALA A 189 2.65 -11.60 -5.34
C ALA A 189 3.78 -10.62 -5.00
N LEU A 190 3.97 -10.28 -3.72
CA LEU A 190 5.10 -9.45 -3.28
C LEU A 190 6.37 -10.27 -3.01
N LEU A 191 6.24 -11.42 -2.34
CA LEU A 191 7.38 -12.19 -1.84
C LEU A 191 8.17 -12.85 -2.97
N VAL A 192 7.49 -13.36 -4.02
CA VAL A 192 8.17 -14.04 -5.13
C VAL A 192 9.09 -13.08 -5.91
N PRO A 193 8.65 -11.89 -6.37
CA PRO A 193 9.55 -10.92 -6.99
C PRO A 193 10.64 -10.44 -6.03
N ALA A 194 10.31 -10.20 -4.75
CA ALA A 194 11.29 -9.74 -3.76
C ALA A 194 12.43 -10.76 -3.57
N LEU A 195 12.11 -12.05 -3.45
CA LEU A 195 13.11 -13.11 -3.33
C LEU A 195 13.99 -13.19 -4.58
N PHE A 196 13.39 -13.11 -5.77
CA PHE A 196 14.15 -13.10 -7.02
C PHE A 196 15.13 -11.91 -7.09
N LEU A 197 14.67 -10.71 -6.72
CA LEU A 197 15.50 -9.51 -6.71
C LEU A 197 16.66 -9.63 -5.71
N VAL A 198 16.42 -10.19 -4.51
CA VAL A 198 17.47 -10.41 -3.51
C VAL A 198 18.51 -11.42 -4.01
N LEU A 199 18.06 -12.51 -4.63
CA LEU A 199 18.96 -13.53 -5.18
C LEU A 199 19.79 -12.99 -6.35
N ALA A 200 19.17 -12.23 -7.26
CA ALA A 200 19.87 -11.56 -8.35
C ALA A 200 20.90 -10.56 -7.82
N TRP A 201 20.52 -9.75 -6.82
CA TRP A 201 21.41 -8.78 -6.18
C TRP A 201 22.64 -9.46 -5.54
N GLN A 202 22.45 -10.60 -4.86
CA GLN A 202 23.55 -11.39 -4.31
C GLN A 202 24.45 -11.99 -5.40
N GLY A 203 23.85 -12.47 -6.50
CA GLY A 203 24.58 -13.03 -7.65
C GLY A 203 25.45 -12.01 -8.39
N ASP A 204 25.01 -10.74 -8.44
CA ASP A 204 25.72 -9.65 -9.11
C ASP A 204 26.88 -9.07 -8.27
N GLY A 205 27.30 -9.71 -7.17
CA GLY A 205 28.43 -9.24 -6.36
C GLY A 205 28.09 -8.01 -5.50
N ALA A 206 26.91 -8.01 -4.86
CA ALA A 206 26.48 -7.01 -3.90
C ALA A 206 27.54 -6.62 -2.85
N PRO A 207 27.63 -5.31 -2.47
CA PRO A 207 28.46 -4.91 -1.34
C PRO A 207 27.96 -5.59 -0.06
N GLY A 208 28.90 -6.12 0.75
CA GLY A 208 28.58 -6.86 1.97
C GLY A 208 27.90 -6.03 3.07
N ARG A 209 27.90 -4.69 2.94
CA ARG A 209 27.26 -3.75 3.86
C ARG A 209 26.42 -2.70 3.11
N PRO A 210 25.23 -3.08 2.61
CA PRO A 210 24.39 -2.21 1.78
C PRO A 210 23.91 -0.92 2.46
N PHE A 211 24.01 -0.81 3.79
CA PHE A 211 23.57 0.34 4.57
C PHE A 211 24.72 1.25 5.06
N GLU A 212 25.98 0.88 4.82
CA GLU A 212 27.14 1.71 5.17
C GLU A 212 27.77 2.40 3.96
N GLU A 213 27.53 1.89 2.75
CA GLU A 213 28.06 2.46 1.51
C GLU A 213 26.98 3.26 0.77
N PRO A 214 27.25 4.50 0.34
CA PRO A 214 26.33 5.26 -0.51
C PRO A 214 26.00 4.48 -1.78
N ALA A 215 24.83 4.71 -2.36
CA ALA A 215 24.48 4.13 -3.66
C ALA A 215 25.47 4.62 -4.73
N THR A 216 26.37 3.74 -5.18
CA THR A 216 27.38 4.04 -6.20
C THR A 216 27.07 3.31 -7.50
N PHE A 217 27.31 3.98 -8.63
CA PHE A 217 27.40 3.28 -9.91
C PHE A 217 28.74 2.57 -9.96
N ARG A 218 28.72 1.24 -10.09
CA ARG A 218 29.95 0.41 -10.14
C ARG A 218 30.74 0.59 -11.43
N GLU A 219 30.08 1.09 -12.46
CA GLU A 219 30.65 1.39 -13.76
C GLU A 219 30.27 2.82 -14.14
N GLN A 220 31.12 3.47 -14.93
CA GLN A 220 30.81 4.79 -15.47
C GLN A 220 29.54 4.69 -16.33
N ARG A 221 28.48 5.40 -15.92
CA ARG A 221 27.21 5.44 -16.63
C ARG A 221 26.86 6.87 -17.02
N SER A 222 26.37 7.02 -18.25
CA SER A 222 25.71 8.25 -18.68
C SER A 222 24.29 8.29 -18.13
N VAL A 223 23.98 9.33 -17.35
CA VAL A 223 22.63 9.61 -16.87
C VAL A 223 22.03 10.69 -17.76
N ARG A 224 20.89 10.38 -18.38
CA ARG A 224 20.10 11.35 -19.13
C ARG A 224 18.95 11.83 -18.25
N VAL A 225 18.83 13.14 -18.14
CA VAL A 225 17.79 13.79 -17.36
C VAL A 225 16.69 14.21 -18.32
N ASP A 226 15.61 13.43 -18.39
CA ASP A 226 14.50 13.72 -19.31
C ASP A 226 13.59 14.85 -18.80
N ASP A 227 13.48 15.02 -17.47
CA ASP A 227 12.74 16.10 -16.81
C ASP A 227 13.64 16.94 -15.91
N THR A 228 13.34 18.24 -15.78
CA THR A 228 14.14 19.15 -14.93
C THR A 228 14.08 18.70 -13.47
N LEU A 229 15.25 18.49 -12.84
CA LEU A 229 15.36 18.02 -11.45
C LEU A 229 16.38 18.82 -10.64
N ASN A 230 16.26 18.71 -9.31
CA ASN A 230 17.26 19.23 -8.37
C ASN A 230 18.13 18.08 -7.87
N LEU A 231 19.40 18.08 -8.25
CA LEU A 231 20.41 17.13 -7.80
C LEU A 231 21.04 17.65 -6.51
N LYS A 232 20.80 16.96 -5.39
CA LYS A 232 21.43 17.26 -4.10
C LYS A 232 22.70 16.42 -3.95
N LEU A 233 23.84 17.08 -3.80
CA LEU A 233 25.14 16.49 -3.61
C LEU A 233 25.61 16.71 -2.16
N GLU A 234 25.95 15.63 -1.46
CA GLU A 234 26.55 15.70 -0.12
C GLU A 234 28.05 15.99 -0.20
N GLU A 235 28.70 15.53 -1.26
CA GLU A 235 30.11 15.75 -1.56
C GLU A 235 30.28 16.29 -2.99
N PRO A 236 31.38 17.02 -3.27
CA PRO A 236 31.65 17.51 -4.62
C PRO A 236 31.71 16.37 -5.65
N LEU A 237 31.00 16.55 -6.78
CA LEU A 237 30.93 15.56 -7.85
C LEU A 237 31.53 16.12 -9.14
N THR A 238 32.49 15.41 -9.73
CA THR A 238 33.06 15.77 -11.03
C THR A 238 32.36 14.98 -12.13
N VAL A 239 31.64 15.68 -13.01
CA VAL A 239 30.88 15.09 -14.13
C VAL A 239 31.18 15.82 -15.43
N THR A 240 31.05 15.11 -16.55
CA THR A 240 31.00 15.70 -17.88
C THR A 240 29.56 16.09 -18.18
N VAL A 241 29.32 17.37 -18.44
CA VAL A 241 27.99 17.93 -18.66
C VAL A 241 27.82 18.29 -20.13
N ASP A 242 26.77 17.74 -20.73
CA ASP A 242 26.26 18.09 -22.06
C ASP A 242 24.79 18.47 -21.91
N GLY A 243 24.50 19.77 -21.79
CA GLY A 243 23.20 20.35 -21.46
C GLY A 243 23.28 21.54 -20.50
N THR A 244 22.23 21.80 -19.72
CA THR A 244 22.15 22.99 -18.84
C THR A 244 22.10 22.59 -17.37
N VAL A 245 23.03 23.17 -16.59
CA VAL A 245 23.11 23.01 -15.13
C VAL A 245 23.18 24.38 -14.47
N ASP A 246 22.30 24.62 -13.48
CA ASP A 246 22.15 25.90 -12.77
C ASP A 246 21.95 27.09 -13.73
N GLY A 247 21.19 26.87 -14.81
CA GLY A 247 20.94 27.86 -15.87
C GLY A 247 22.16 28.15 -16.77
N ARG A 248 23.24 27.36 -16.68
CA ARG A 248 24.42 27.49 -17.53
C ARG A 248 24.53 26.33 -18.52
N ALA A 249 24.47 26.65 -19.80
CA ALA A 249 24.70 25.68 -20.88
C ALA A 249 26.17 25.24 -20.92
N ARG A 250 26.41 23.94 -21.05
CA ARG A 250 27.70 23.28 -21.13
C ARG A 250 27.64 22.24 -22.25
N ASP A 251 28.69 22.13 -23.05
CA ASP A 251 28.76 21.23 -24.19
C ASP A 251 29.95 20.27 -24.02
N GLY A 252 29.68 19.10 -23.44
CA GLY A 252 30.69 18.06 -23.20
C GLY A 252 31.83 18.47 -22.26
N VAL A 253 31.63 19.45 -21.38
CA VAL A 253 32.69 19.99 -20.52
C VAL A 253 32.68 19.30 -19.16
N ARG A 254 33.88 18.99 -18.64
CA ARG A 254 34.05 18.47 -17.28
C ARG A 254 33.88 19.59 -16.25
N VAL A 255 32.92 19.43 -15.35
CA VAL A 255 32.57 20.41 -14.31
C VAL A 255 32.62 19.73 -12.94
N ALA A 256 33.22 20.41 -11.97
CA ALA A 256 33.12 20.03 -10.56
C ALA A 256 31.89 20.73 -9.97
N LEU A 257 30.85 19.96 -9.66
CA LEU A 257 29.68 20.43 -8.93
C LEU A 257 30.00 20.35 -7.43
N PRO A 258 29.98 21.47 -6.67
CA PRO A 258 30.21 21.45 -5.23
C PRO A 258 29.11 20.69 -4.48
N ALA A 259 29.33 20.42 -3.19
CA ALA A 259 28.24 19.97 -2.33
C ALA A 259 27.14 21.05 -2.28
N GLY A 260 25.88 20.65 -2.41
CA GLY A 260 24.77 21.59 -2.57
C GLY A 260 23.64 21.04 -3.43
N THR A 261 22.71 21.92 -3.80
CA THR A 261 21.61 21.58 -4.71
C THR A 261 21.85 22.23 -6.06
N HIS A 262 21.87 21.42 -7.11
CA HIS A 262 22.09 21.83 -8.50
C HIS A 262 20.85 21.55 -9.33
N ARG A 263 20.38 22.55 -10.09
CA ARG A 263 19.24 22.39 -10.99
C ARG A 263 19.73 21.86 -12.34
N ILE A 264 19.33 20.64 -12.69
CA ILE A 264 19.65 20.00 -13.96
C ILE A 264 18.43 20.13 -14.87
N GLU A 265 18.57 20.77 -16.02
CA GLU A 265 17.45 20.96 -16.94
C GLU A 265 17.22 19.73 -17.83
N ALA A 266 15.98 19.61 -18.32
CA ALA A 266 15.57 18.55 -19.24
C ALA A 266 16.47 18.49 -20.48
N GLY A 267 16.83 17.28 -20.89
CA GLY A 267 17.72 17.01 -22.01
C GLY A 267 19.21 16.93 -21.65
N THR A 268 19.60 17.29 -20.42
CA THR A 268 21.00 17.27 -19.98
C THR A 268 21.50 15.84 -19.79
N ARG A 269 22.73 15.58 -20.27
CA ARG A 269 23.47 14.34 -20.08
C ARG A 269 24.65 14.56 -19.15
N LEU A 270 24.74 13.73 -18.11
CA LEU A 270 25.83 13.71 -17.13
C LEU A 270 26.59 12.38 -17.28
N THR A 271 27.91 12.43 -17.44
CA THR A 271 28.78 11.24 -17.65
C THR A 271 30.05 11.27 -16.80
#